data_AF-A0A1Y3ED65-F1
#
_entry.id   AF-A0A1Y3ED65-F1
#
_cell.length_a   1.000
_cell.length_b   1.000
_cell.length_c   1.000
_cell.angle_alpha   90.00
_cell.angle_beta   90.00
_cell.angle_gamma   90.00
#
_symmetry.space_group_name_H-M   'P 1'
#
loop_
_entity.id
_entity.type
_entity.pdbx_description
1 polymer ?
#
loop_
_entity_poly.entity_id
_entity_poly.type
_entity_poly.pdbx_seq_one_letter_code
_entity_poly.pdbx_strand_id
1 'polypeptide(L)'
;AGWSTWTDVLQFVCRRCNKVRTAVEIVHAFAALLCRNLKKLEQPEFARSGNKATETITIPAGPLEQFQFTIEPLLRKLGLPVTLEKGVVIMEKDFVVCRKDCVLTPEQAKILELFGIKLAKF
;
A
#
# COMPACT_ATOMS: atom_id res chain seq x y z
N ALA A 1 -44.10 46.82 -44.47
CA ALA A 1 -44.73 46.49 -43.17
C ALA A 1 -44.70 44.96 -43.02
N GLY A 2 -44.19 44.34 -41.97
CA GLY A 2 -43.55 44.82 -40.75
C GLY A 2 -42.68 43.69 -40.22
N TRP A 3 -41.47 44.05 -39.81
CA TRP A 3 -40.60 43.21 -39.01
C TRP A 3 -41.09 43.33 -37.57
N SER A 4 -41.89 42.38 -37.12
CA SER A 4 -42.47 42.33 -35.76
C SER A 4 -42.94 40.89 -35.56
N THR A 5 -42.29 40.02 -34.82
CA THR A 5 -41.57 40.24 -33.56
C THR A 5 -40.36 39.28 -33.47
N TRP A 6 -39.16 39.84 -33.59
CA TRP A 6 -37.87 39.20 -33.36
C TRP A 6 -37.65 38.73 -31.90
N THR A 7 -38.69 38.67 -31.07
CA THR A 7 -38.66 38.19 -29.69
C THR A 7 -38.82 36.66 -29.57
N ASP A 8 -39.33 35.98 -30.60
CA ASP A 8 -39.58 34.53 -30.54
C ASP A 8 -38.33 33.69 -30.86
N VAL A 9 -37.47 34.15 -31.77
CA VAL A 9 -36.21 33.45 -32.09
C VAL A 9 -35.14 33.70 -31.01
N LEU A 10 -35.19 34.85 -30.33
CA LEU A 10 -34.29 35.16 -29.21
C LEU A 10 -34.67 34.41 -27.91
N GLN A 11 -35.90 33.91 -27.76
CA GLN A 11 -36.26 33.00 -26.65
C GLN A 11 -35.85 31.54 -26.88
N PHE A 12 -35.55 31.13 -28.13
CA PHE A 12 -35.00 29.80 -28.40
C PHE A 12 -33.47 29.76 -28.28
N VAL A 13 -32.78 30.88 -28.53
CA VAL A 13 -31.32 31.00 -28.35
C VAL A 13 -30.91 31.38 -26.91
N CYS A 14 -31.85 31.86 -26.08
CA CYS A 14 -31.60 32.26 -24.68
C CYS A 14 -32.00 31.20 -23.62
N ARG A 15 -31.89 29.89 -23.92
CA ARG A 15 -32.18 28.80 -22.95
C ARG A 15 -31.21 27.62 -22.90
N ARG A 16 -29.99 27.76 -23.45
CA ARG A 16 -28.96 26.73 -23.31
C ARG A 16 -27.58 27.37 -23.06
N CYS A 17 -27.30 27.56 -21.77
CA CYS A 17 -25.98 27.71 -21.18
C CYS A 17 -25.20 29.02 -21.45
N ASN A 18 -25.69 30.13 -20.91
CA ASN A 18 -24.82 31.11 -20.28
C ASN A 18 -24.42 30.61 -18.88
N LYS A 19 -23.51 29.63 -18.83
CA LYS A 19 -22.76 29.35 -17.61
C LYS A 19 -21.31 29.19 -18.04
N VAL A 20 -20.59 30.31 -17.93
CA VAL A 20 -19.14 30.37 -17.93
C VAL A 20 -18.66 29.18 -17.11
N ARG A 21 -18.15 28.16 -17.79
CA ARG A 21 -17.71 26.91 -17.17
C ARG A 21 -16.40 27.27 -16.49
N THR A 22 -16.50 27.78 -15.27
CA THR A 22 -15.38 28.23 -14.47
C THR A 22 -14.42 27.06 -14.31
N ALA A 23 -13.12 27.32 -14.50
CA ALA A 23 -12.05 26.33 -14.35
C ALA A 23 -12.15 25.53 -13.03
N VAL A 24 -12.77 26.12 -12.00
CA VAL A 24 -13.07 25.51 -10.71
C VAL A 24 -13.85 24.19 -10.80
N GLU A 25 -14.84 24.05 -11.69
CA GLU A 25 -15.57 22.77 -11.82
C GLU A 25 -14.77 21.70 -12.54
N ILE A 26 -13.88 22.08 -13.47
CA ILE A 26 -12.96 21.14 -14.14
C ILE A 26 -11.92 20.63 -13.14
N VAL A 27 -11.41 21.50 -12.26
CA VAL A 27 -10.47 21.11 -11.20
C VAL A 27 -11.15 20.21 -10.16
N HIS A 28 -12.40 20.49 -9.77
CA HIS A 28 -13.18 19.60 -8.88
C HIS A 28 -13.53 18.25 -9.56
N ALA A 29 -13.88 18.25 -10.84
CA ALA A 29 -14.15 17.02 -11.59
C ALA A 29 -12.88 16.17 -11.76
N PHE A 30 -11.72 16.80 -12.00
CA PHE A 30 -10.43 16.12 -12.04
C PHE A 30 -10.02 15.58 -10.67
N ALA A 31 -10.20 16.34 -9.59
CA ALA A 31 -9.95 15.87 -8.23
C ALA A 31 -10.81 14.64 -7.87
N ALA A 32 -12.10 14.66 -8.22
CA ALA A 32 -13.02 13.54 -7.99
C ALA A 32 -12.72 12.29 -8.85
N LEU A 33 -12.11 12.47 -10.03
CA LEU A 33 -11.63 11.37 -10.88
C LEU A 33 -10.31 10.80 -10.36
N LEU A 34 -9.41 11.65 -9.85
CA LEU A 34 -8.13 11.26 -9.26
C LEU A 34 -8.33 10.47 -7.96
N CYS A 35 -9.19 10.96 -7.05
CA CYS A 35 -9.52 10.24 -5.81
C CYS A 35 -10.19 8.88 -6.04
N ARG A 36 -10.88 8.67 -7.19
CA ARG A 36 -11.47 7.37 -7.54
C ARG A 36 -10.44 6.36 -8.03
N ASN A 37 -9.38 6.80 -8.71
CA ASN A 37 -8.32 5.92 -9.21
C ASN A 37 -7.30 5.56 -8.14
N LEU A 38 -7.00 6.47 -7.20
CA LEU A 38 -6.06 6.20 -6.10
C LEU A 38 -6.46 5.01 -5.22
N LYS A 39 -7.76 4.80 -4.97
CA LYS A 39 -8.26 3.68 -4.16
C LYS A 39 -8.03 2.29 -4.76
N LYS A 40 -7.63 2.19 -6.03
CA LYS A 40 -7.41 0.90 -6.71
C LYS A 40 -5.93 0.54 -6.86
N LEU A 41 -5.04 1.42 -6.39
CA LEU A 41 -3.59 1.23 -6.49
C LEU A 41 -2.96 0.76 -5.18
N GLU A 42 -3.78 0.22 -4.27
CA GLU A 42 -3.30 -0.34 -3.01
C GLU A 42 -2.47 -1.60 -3.27
N GLN A 43 -1.14 -1.44 -3.34
CA GLN A 43 -0.22 -2.57 -3.51
C GLN A 43 0.35 -2.98 -2.15
N PRO A 44 0.39 -4.29 -1.85
CA PRO A 44 1.06 -4.76 -0.65
C PRO A 44 2.58 -4.55 -0.81
N GLU A 45 3.14 -3.68 0.01
CA GLU A 45 4.57 -3.35 0.10
C GLU A 45 5.17 -3.92 1.40
N PHE A 46 6.48 -4.13 1.40
CA PHE A 46 7.23 -4.46 2.61
C PHE A 46 7.23 -3.28 3.58
N ALA A 47 7.00 -3.57 4.86
CA ALA A 47 7.06 -2.53 5.85
C ALA A 47 8.51 -2.04 6.02
N ARG A 48 8.72 -0.74 5.81
CA ARG A 48 10.02 -0.11 6.02
C ARG A 48 10.27 0.11 7.51
N SER A 49 11.54 0.25 7.88
CA SER A 49 11.93 0.63 9.24
C SER A 49 11.16 1.89 9.67
N GLY A 50 10.59 1.87 10.88
CA GLY A 50 9.77 2.96 11.41
C GLY A 50 8.27 2.88 11.11
N ASN A 51 7.82 1.95 10.26
CA ASN A 51 6.39 1.71 10.07
C ASN A 51 5.78 0.96 11.26
N LYS A 52 4.48 1.20 11.50
CA LYS A 52 3.71 0.41 12.48
C LYS A 52 3.27 -0.91 11.86
N ALA A 53 3.42 -2.01 12.61
CA ALA A 53 2.96 -3.32 12.19
C ALA A 53 1.43 -3.41 12.19
N THR A 54 0.83 -3.81 11.08
CA THR A 54 -0.63 -3.95 10.94
C THR A 54 -1.20 -5.13 11.74
N GLU A 55 -0.38 -6.16 11.93
CA GLU A 55 -0.73 -7.42 12.58
C GLU A 55 0.47 -7.99 13.34
N THR A 56 0.20 -8.97 14.20
CA THR A 56 1.23 -9.67 14.97
C THR A 56 1.75 -10.84 14.15
N ILE A 57 3.05 -10.87 13.87
CA ILE A 57 3.71 -11.93 13.11
C ILE A 57 4.59 -12.75 14.04
N THR A 58 4.33 -14.05 14.07
CA THR A 58 5.13 -15.05 14.81
C THR A 58 5.58 -16.12 13.85
N ILE A 59 6.84 -16.50 13.92
CA ILE A 59 7.41 -17.57 13.09
C ILE A 59 7.55 -18.80 13.98
N PRO A 60 6.88 -19.93 13.64
CA PRO A 60 6.88 -21.13 14.46
C PRO A 60 8.21 -21.89 14.35
N ALA A 61 8.62 -22.57 15.42
CA ALA A 61 9.77 -23.46 15.42
C ALA A 61 9.61 -24.58 14.39
N GLY A 62 10.71 -24.93 13.73
CA GLY A 62 10.72 -25.97 12.69
C GLY A 62 11.78 -25.75 11.61
N PRO A 63 11.89 -26.70 10.67
CA PRO A 63 12.82 -26.60 9.55
C PRO A 63 12.37 -25.54 8.53
N LEU A 64 13.26 -24.61 8.21
CA LEU A 64 13.05 -23.56 7.22
C LEU A 64 13.75 -23.94 5.90
N GLU A 65 13.15 -24.87 5.18
CA GLU A 65 13.68 -25.41 3.91
C GLU A 65 13.76 -24.37 2.79
N GLN A 66 13.01 -23.28 2.91
CA GLN A 66 13.02 -22.14 1.96
C GLN A 66 14.33 -21.34 1.95
N PHE A 67 15.18 -21.51 2.97
CA PHE A 67 16.44 -20.78 3.09
C PHE A 67 17.65 -21.67 2.82
N GLN A 68 18.62 -21.12 2.09
CA GLN A 68 19.91 -21.77 1.86
C GLN A 68 20.83 -21.61 3.07
N PHE A 69 21.73 -22.57 3.31
CA PHE A 69 22.69 -22.53 4.42
C PHE A 69 23.55 -21.26 4.45
N THR A 70 23.77 -20.60 3.31
CA THR A 70 24.55 -19.36 3.20
C THR A 70 23.89 -18.18 3.93
N ILE A 71 22.57 -18.19 4.14
CA ILE A 71 21.85 -17.09 4.80
C ILE A 71 21.75 -17.25 6.32
N GLU A 72 22.08 -18.43 6.86
CA GLU A 72 22.07 -18.70 8.31
C GLU A 72 22.86 -17.66 9.13
N PRO A 73 24.09 -17.24 8.72
CA PRO A 73 24.83 -16.22 9.46
C PRO A 73 24.11 -14.87 9.50
N LEU A 74 23.35 -14.53 8.47
CA LEU A 74 22.54 -13.31 8.43
C LEU A 74 21.36 -13.43 9.41
N LEU A 75 20.67 -14.57 9.44
CA LEU A 75 19.56 -14.81 10.37
C LEU A 75 20.03 -14.73 11.83
N ARG A 76 21.22 -15.26 12.13
CA ARG A 76 21.86 -15.14 13.45
C ARG A 76 22.18 -13.69 13.81
N LYS A 77 22.66 -12.91 12.83
CA LYS A 77 22.92 -11.46 13.02
C LYS A 77 21.64 -10.67 13.27
N LEU A 78 20.52 -11.08 12.68
CA LEU A 78 19.20 -10.49 12.90
C LEU A 78 18.56 -10.92 14.24
N GLY A 79 19.22 -11.79 15.01
CA GLY A 79 18.76 -12.24 16.32
C GLY A 79 17.76 -13.40 16.29
N LEU A 80 17.62 -14.10 15.17
CA LEU A 80 16.77 -15.29 15.08
C LEU A 80 17.46 -16.51 15.73
N PRO A 81 16.76 -17.27 16.59
CA PRO A 81 17.29 -18.49 17.20
C PRO A 81 17.25 -19.65 16.19
N VAL A 82 18.26 -19.69 15.32
CA VAL A 82 18.40 -20.72 14.28
C VAL A 82 19.64 -21.59 14.49
N THR A 83 19.50 -22.87 14.20
CA THR A 83 20.57 -23.86 14.16
C THR A 83 20.64 -24.50 12.79
N LEU A 84 21.78 -25.13 12.48
CA LEU A 84 21.99 -25.82 11.23
C LEU A 84 22.12 -27.32 11.52
N GLU A 85 21.12 -28.10 11.10
CA GLU A 85 21.14 -29.56 11.22
C GLU A 85 21.17 -30.18 9.82
N LYS A 86 22.20 -30.98 9.54
CA LYS A 86 22.37 -31.71 8.26
C LYS A 86 22.23 -30.83 7.00
N GLY A 87 22.62 -29.55 7.09
CA GLY A 87 22.54 -28.59 5.97
C GLY A 87 21.21 -27.85 5.85
N VAL A 88 20.24 -28.11 6.74
CA VAL A 88 18.95 -27.41 6.80
C VAL A 88 18.95 -26.43 7.97
N VAL A 89 18.44 -25.22 7.73
CA VAL A 89 18.27 -24.22 8.79
C VAL A 89 17.01 -24.56 9.58
N ILE A 90 17.14 -24.73 10.89
CA ILE A 90 16.04 -25.06 11.79
C ILE A 90 15.90 -23.94 12.81
N MET A 91 14.67 -23.52 13.07
CA MET A 91 14.36 -22.59 14.13
C MET A 91 14.13 -23.34 15.43
N GLU A 92 14.94 -23.03 16.45
CA GLU A 92 14.92 -23.75 17.73
C GLU A 92 13.68 -23.45 18.57
N LYS A 93 13.14 -22.23 18.42
CA LYS A 93 12.04 -21.70 19.25
C LYS A 93 11.17 -20.76 18.43
N ASP A 94 9.90 -20.69 18.82
CA ASP A 94 8.96 -19.72 18.25
C ASP A 94 9.47 -18.30 18.49
N PHE A 95 9.54 -17.51 17.42
CA PHE A 95 10.04 -16.13 17.48
C PHE A 95 8.95 -15.15 17.06
N VAL A 96 8.62 -14.22 17.96
CA VAL A 96 7.67 -13.14 17.68
C VAL A 96 8.43 -11.98 17.05
N VAL A 97 8.27 -11.77 15.75
CA VAL A 97 8.97 -10.70 15.02
C VAL A 97 8.41 -9.33 15.41
N CYS A 98 7.10 -9.18 15.37
CA CYS A 98 6.44 -7.93 15.70
C CYS A 98 5.04 -8.16 16.24
N ARG A 99 4.58 -7.24 17.08
CA ARG A 99 3.19 -7.17 17.56
C ARG A 99 2.46 -6.08 16.81
N LYS A 100 1.15 -6.25 16.66
CA LYS A 100 0.26 -5.21 16.10
C LYS A 100 0.50 -3.85 16.77
N ASP A 101 0.51 -2.80 15.96
CA ASP A 101 0.72 -1.39 16.31
C ASP A 101 2.12 -1.03 16.86
N CYS A 102 3.06 -1.99 16.89
CA CYS A 102 4.46 -1.72 17.27
C CYS A 102 5.25 -1.10 16.10
N VAL A 103 6.22 -0.23 16.42
CA VAL A 103 7.14 0.34 15.44
C VAL A 103 8.19 -0.70 15.07
N LEU A 104 8.33 -0.99 13.77
CA LEU A 104 9.28 -1.98 13.27
C LEU A 104 10.71 -1.45 13.32
N THR A 105 11.60 -2.25 13.91
CA THR A 105 13.05 -2.03 13.83
C THR A 105 13.56 -2.42 12.42
N PRO A 106 14.72 -1.90 11.98
CA PRO A 106 15.28 -2.27 10.68
C PRO A 106 15.57 -3.78 10.57
N GLU A 107 15.93 -4.42 11.69
CA GLU A 107 16.15 -5.87 11.77
C GLU A 107 14.84 -6.64 11.53
N GLN A 108 13.75 -6.24 12.20
CA GLN A 108 12.42 -6.85 12.02
C GLN A 108 11.90 -6.65 10.60
N ALA A 109 12.08 -5.46 10.02
CA ALA A 109 11.72 -5.19 8.63
C ALA A 109 12.49 -6.10 7.66
N LYS A 110 13.79 -6.34 7.92
CA LYS A 110 14.60 -7.24 7.10
C LYS A 110 14.17 -8.70 7.24
N ILE A 111 13.80 -9.14 8.44
CA ILE A 111 13.20 -10.47 8.65
C ILE A 111 11.93 -10.59 7.82
N LEU A 112 11.00 -9.64 7.90
CA LEU A 112 9.75 -9.68 7.12
C LEU A 112 9.99 -9.71 5.61
N GLU A 113 10.99 -8.98 5.11
CA GLU A 113 11.43 -9.02 3.72
C GLU A 113 11.93 -10.41 3.30
N LEU A 114 12.78 -11.04 4.12
CA LEU A 114 13.31 -12.39 3.86
C LEU A 114 12.21 -13.46 3.83
N PHE A 115 11.19 -13.32 4.67
CA PHE A 115 10.03 -14.22 4.70
C PHE A 115 8.95 -13.85 3.68
N GLY A 116 9.11 -12.77 2.91
CA GLY A 116 8.14 -12.35 1.89
C GLY A 116 6.83 -11.77 2.45
N ILE A 117 6.79 -11.41 3.73
CA ILE A 117 5.58 -10.93 4.41
C ILE A 117 5.43 -9.42 4.20
N LYS A 118 4.33 -9.02 3.54
CA LYS A 118 4.03 -7.62 3.20
C LYS A 118 2.97 -7.06 4.15
N LEU A 119 3.40 -6.24 5.10
CA LEU A 119 2.52 -5.66 6.13
C LEU A 119 1.95 -4.28 5.75
N ALA A 120 2.53 -3.58 4.77
CA ALA A 120 2.11 -2.24 4.39
C ALA A 120 1.20 -2.27 3.15
N LYS A 121 0.14 -1.46 3.15
CA LYS A 121 -0.68 -1.16 1.97
C LYS A 121 -0.51 0.34 1.71
N PHE A 122 -0.05 0.72 0.52
CA PHE A 122 0.07 2.11 0.08
C PHE A 122 -0.77 2.33 -1.17
#